data_AF-A0A2N1TPI3-F1
#
_entry.id   AF-A0A2N1TPI3-F1
#
_cell.length_a   1.000
_cell.length_b   1.000
_cell.length_c   1.000
_cell.angle_alpha   90.00
_cell.angle_beta   90.00
_cell.angle_gamma   90.00
#
_symmetry.space_group_name_H-M   'P 1'
#
loop_
_entity.id
_entity.type
_entity.pdbx_description
1 polymer ?
#
loop_
_entity_poly.entity_id
_entity_poly.type
_entity_poly.pdbx_seq_one_letter_code
_entity_poly.pdbx_strand_id
1 'polypeptide(L)'
;MGMLLSPGLLAIACLVLGVFANLGLRMLMPLSAAFHLDIAVLSSFGTSLNIISAVLLLLIFCFAVIYVFKHRVAIISKAPTWGCGYGKPSPRMQYTGSAYINPLGYFLKPFMHKTSDKQVVEGYFPTRMEYHEEVRDYLDKGIITNLCKAIRSLFKYFDGIHNGKTNSYITYLLLALLSMLIWVLGVSR
;
A
#
# COMPACT_ATOMS: atom_id res chain seq x y z
N MET A 1 -5.08 -5.10 -21.46
CA MET A 1 -4.63 -3.75 -21.85
C MET A 1 -4.92 -2.65 -20.82
N GLY A 2 -6.03 -2.69 -20.06
CA GLY A 2 -6.37 -1.62 -19.10
C GLY A 2 -5.44 -1.45 -17.89
N MET A 3 -4.74 -2.51 -17.45
CA MET A 3 -3.89 -2.46 -16.24
C MET A 3 -2.61 -1.63 -16.40
N LEU A 4 -2.12 -1.41 -17.63
CA LEU A 4 -0.91 -0.62 -17.88
C LEU A 4 -1.22 0.84 -18.20
N LEU A 5 -2.49 1.18 -18.45
CA LEU A 5 -2.89 2.50 -18.91
C LEU A 5 -2.79 3.53 -17.76
N SER A 6 -3.23 3.16 -16.56
CA SER A 6 -3.09 3.98 -15.36
C SER A 6 -1.63 4.25 -14.96
N PRO A 7 -0.76 3.24 -14.77
CA PRO A 7 0.65 3.50 -14.44
C PRO A 7 1.40 4.18 -15.59
N GLY A 8 1.06 3.92 -16.85
CA GLY A 8 1.63 4.61 -18.00
C GLY A 8 1.31 6.11 -17.99
N LEU A 9 0.05 6.47 -17.72
CA LEU A 9 -0.38 7.86 -17.63
C LEU A 9 0.29 8.60 -16.45
N LEU A 10 0.42 7.94 -15.30
CA LEU A 10 1.17 8.49 -14.16
C LEU A 10 2.64 8.72 -14.49
N ALA A 11 3.29 7.74 -15.14
CA ALA A 11 4.70 7.85 -15.51
C ALA A 11 4.94 9.01 -16.48
N ILE A 12 4.07 9.18 -17.48
CA ILE A 12 4.13 10.32 -18.41
C ILE A 12 3.94 11.63 -17.65
N ALA A 13 2.97 11.71 -16.75
CA ALA A 13 2.75 12.91 -15.93
C ALA A 13 3.98 13.25 -15.07
N CYS A 14 4.60 12.26 -14.42
CA CYS A 14 5.84 12.45 -13.65
C CYS A 14 7.00 12.93 -14.52
N LEU A 15 7.17 12.36 -15.72
CA LEU A 15 8.21 12.80 -16.65
C LEU A 15 7.97 14.22 -17.14
N VAL A 16 6.75 14.57 -17.54
CA VAL A 16 6.42 15.92 -18.01
C VAL A 16 6.60 16.95 -16.90
N LEU A 17 6.09 16.69 -15.70
CA LEU A 17 6.21 17.63 -14.57
C LEU A 17 7.65 17.71 -14.05
N GLY A 18 8.41 16.62 -14.06
CA GLY A 18 9.80 16.60 -13.61
C GLY A 18 10.75 17.26 -14.61
N VAL A 19 10.62 16.95 -15.91
CA VAL A 19 11.45 17.55 -16.97
C VAL A 19 11.06 19.02 -17.18
N PHE A 20 9.78 19.34 -17.22
CA PHE A 20 9.30 20.73 -17.34
C PHE A 20 8.88 21.26 -15.97
N ALA A 21 9.81 21.36 -15.03
CA ALA A 21 9.54 21.82 -13.66
C ALA A 21 8.83 23.20 -13.60
N ASN A 22 9.08 24.09 -14.57
CA ASN A 22 8.36 25.36 -14.69
C ASN A 22 6.86 25.20 -14.94
N LEU A 23 6.41 24.10 -15.56
CA LEU A 23 5.00 23.82 -15.74
C LEU A 23 4.32 23.62 -14.37
N GLY A 24 4.97 22.90 -13.46
CA GLY A 24 4.52 22.75 -12.08
C GLY A 24 4.42 24.10 -11.36
N LEU A 25 5.44 24.94 -11.47
CA LEU A 25 5.41 26.31 -10.93
C LEU A 25 4.27 27.15 -11.51
N ARG A 26 4.02 27.06 -12.82
CA ARG A 26 2.92 27.79 -13.46
C ARG A 26 1.55 27.36 -12.93
N MET A 27 1.37 26.08 -12.62
CA MET A 27 0.14 25.58 -11.99
C MET A 27 -0.02 26.06 -10.54
N LEU A 28 1.08 26.42 -9.87
CA LEU A 28 1.07 26.97 -8.51
C LEU A 28 0.87 28.51 -8.46
N MET A 29 1.10 29.24 -9.55
CA MET A 29 0.88 30.70 -9.63
C MET A 29 -0.52 31.19 -9.21
N PRO A 30 -1.65 30.53 -9.57
CA PRO A 30 -2.95 30.98 -9.05
C PRO A 30 -3.07 30.79 -7.52
N LEU A 31 -2.37 29.82 -6.95
CA LEU A 31 -2.34 29.60 -5.50
C LEU A 31 -1.54 30.69 -4.78
N SER A 32 -0.47 31.23 -5.38
CA SER A 32 0.31 32.29 -4.74
C SER A 32 -0.50 33.56 -4.49
N ALA A 33 -1.46 33.87 -5.38
CA ALA A 33 -2.40 34.97 -5.19
C ALA A 33 -3.38 34.72 -4.02
N ALA A 34 -3.82 33.47 -3.81
CA ALA A 34 -4.71 33.11 -2.71
C ALA A 34 -3.98 33.12 -1.35
N PHE A 35 -2.71 32.71 -1.31
CA PHE A 35 -1.92 32.58 -0.09
C PHE A 35 -1.00 33.78 0.20
N HIS A 36 -1.10 34.88 -0.57
CA HIS A 36 -0.26 36.08 -0.43
C HIS A 36 1.25 35.78 -0.44
N LEU A 37 1.65 34.82 -1.27
CA LEU A 37 3.06 34.45 -1.41
C LEU A 37 3.79 35.46 -2.30
N ASP A 38 5.01 35.82 -1.89
CA ASP A 38 5.83 36.76 -2.63
C ASP A 38 6.29 36.16 -3.97
N ILE A 39 5.93 36.84 -5.06
CA ILE A 39 6.22 36.44 -6.44
C ILE A 39 7.73 36.46 -6.70
N ALA A 40 8.48 37.31 -5.99
CA ALA A 40 9.94 37.38 -6.09
C ALA A 40 10.63 36.10 -5.57
N VAL A 41 10.04 35.47 -4.56
CA VAL A 41 10.53 34.20 -4.03
C VAL A 41 10.25 33.08 -5.03
N LEU A 42 9.05 33.06 -5.63
CA LEU A 42 8.67 32.04 -6.61
C LEU A 42 9.52 32.12 -7.90
N SER A 43 9.85 33.32 -8.36
CA SER A 43 10.73 33.52 -9.53
C SER A 43 12.17 33.08 -9.26
N SER A 44 12.65 33.25 -8.02
CA SER A 44 13.96 32.76 -7.57
C SER A 44 14.06 31.22 -7.57
N PHE A 45 12.95 30.51 -7.33
CA PHE A 45 12.91 29.04 -7.48
C PHE A 45 12.93 28.60 -8.94
N GLY A 46 12.37 29.41 -9.87
CA GLY A 46 12.32 29.09 -11.29
C GLY A 46 13.70 28.89 -11.92
N THR A 47 14.69 29.74 -11.58
CA THR A 47 16.07 29.59 -12.07
C THR A 47 16.71 28.29 -11.57
N SER A 48 16.56 27.98 -10.29
CA SER A 48 17.07 26.73 -9.69
C SER A 48 16.43 25.49 -10.32
N LEU A 49 15.11 25.52 -10.56
CA LEU A 49 14.38 24.41 -11.19
C LEU A 49 14.74 24.21 -12.67
N ASN A 50 15.07 25.28 -13.39
CA ASN A 50 15.61 25.18 -14.75
C ASN A 50 16.96 24.46 -14.78
N ILE A 51 17.85 24.77 -13.82
CA ILE A 51 19.15 24.09 -13.73
C ILE A 51 18.95 22.61 -13.43
N ILE A 52 18.08 22.27 -12.47
CA ILE A 52 17.76 20.87 -12.13
C ILE A 52 17.18 20.13 -13.34
N SER A 53 16.24 20.76 -14.05
CA SER A 53 15.66 20.22 -15.30
C SER A 53 16.73 19.96 -16.36
N ALA A 54 17.63 20.91 -16.59
CA ALA A 54 18.71 20.77 -17.56
C ALA A 54 19.68 19.63 -17.19
N VAL A 55 20.05 19.51 -15.91
CA VAL A 55 20.89 18.42 -15.41
C VAL A 55 20.18 17.07 -15.58
N LEU A 56 18.89 17.00 -15.30
CA LEU A 56 18.11 15.77 -15.44
C LEU A 56 17.99 15.35 -16.91
N LEU A 57 17.76 16.30 -17.82
CA LEU A 57 17.79 16.06 -19.27
C LEU A 57 19.16 15.57 -19.75
N LEU A 58 20.25 16.18 -19.26
CA LEU A 58 21.61 15.74 -19.55
C LEU A 58 21.84 14.30 -19.09
N LEU A 59 21.41 13.94 -17.87
CA LEU A 59 21.53 12.58 -17.34
C LEU A 59 20.72 11.57 -18.17
N ILE A 60 19.48 11.90 -18.54
CA ILE A 60 18.66 11.06 -19.42
C ILE A 60 19.35 10.88 -20.78
N PHE A 61 19.89 11.95 -21.36
CA PHE A 61 20.62 11.89 -22.62
C PHE A 61 21.87 11.02 -22.53
N CYS A 62 22.72 11.23 -21.51
CA CYS A 62 23.91 10.41 -21.26
C CYS A 62 23.53 8.94 -21.06
N PHE A 63 22.49 8.65 -20.29
CA PHE A 63 22.00 7.29 -20.10
C PHE A 63 21.55 6.66 -21.42
N ALA A 64 20.79 7.39 -22.24
CA ALA A 64 20.34 6.90 -23.55
C ALA A 64 21.51 6.60 -24.49
N VAL A 65 22.51 7.49 -24.54
CA VAL A 65 23.74 7.28 -25.32
C VAL A 65 24.49 6.05 -24.85
N ILE A 66 24.72 5.90 -23.53
CA ILE A 66 25.40 4.73 -22.95
C ILE A 66 24.60 3.46 -23.25
N TYR A 67 23.28 3.49 -23.12
CA TYR A 67 22.41 2.34 -23.36
C TYR A 67 22.49 1.88 -24.82
N VAL A 68 22.38 2.81 -25.78
CA VAL A 68 22.51 2.51 -27.21
C VAL A 68 23.90 2.00 -27.55
N PHE A 69 24.95 2.66 -27.03
CA PHE A 69 26.33 2.25 -27.26
C PHE A 69 26.62 0.87 -26.70
N LYS A 70 26.19 0.57 -25.47
CA LYS A 70 26.28 -0.76 -24.86
C LYS A 70 25.64 -1.81 -25.76
N HIS A 71 24.46 -1.55 -26.32
CA HIS A 71 23.78 -2.53 -27.17
C HIS A 71 24.48 -2.76 -28.52
N ARG A 72 25.33 -1.82 -28.96
CA ARG A 72 26.13 -1.96 -30.20
C ARG A 72 27.44 -2.70 -29.97
N VAL A 73 28.06 -2.54 -28.79
CA VAL A 73 29.41 -3.04 -28.50
C VAL A 73 29.41 -4.33 -27.68
N ALA A 74 28.44 -4.51 -26.77
CA ALA A 74 28.42 -5.65 -25.88
C ALA A 74 27.77 -6.88 -26.54
N ILE A 75 28.52 -7.98 -26.61
CA ILE A 75 27.96 -9.30 -26.86
C ILE A 75 27.22 -9.74 -25.60
N ILE A 76 25.89 -9.67 -25.63
CA ILE A 76 25.04 -10.03 -24.50
C ILE A 76 24.89 -11.56 -24.47
N SER A 77 25.65 -12.23 -23.61
CA SER A 77 25.39 -13.64 -23.26
C SER A 77 24.45 -13.70 -22.06
N LYS A 78 23.37 -14.49 -22.18
CA LYS A 78 22.43 -14.74 -21.08
C LYS A 78 22.88 -16.01 -20.35
N ALA A 79 23.45 -15.85 -19.17
CA ALA A 79 23.74 -16.96 -18.26
C ALA A 79 22.82 -16.89 -17.03
N PRO A 80 22.52 -18.03 -16.38
CA PRO A 80 21.79 -18.02 -15.13
C PRO A 80 22.61 -17.31 -14.06
N THR A 81 22.00 -16.33 -13.39
CA THR A 81 22.66 -15.49 -12.38
C THR A 81 22.90 -16.21 -11.06
N TRP A 82 22.22 -17.33 -10.83
CA TRP A 82 22.26 -18.11 -9.58
C TRP A 82 22.58 -19.58 -9.84
N GLY A 83 23.59 -19.81 -10.69
CA GLY A 83 24.00 -21.14 -11.09
C GLY A 83 24.88 -21.88 -10.07
N CYS A 84 25.09 -21.37 -8.84
CA CYS A 84 26.03 -21.84 -7.78
C CYS A 84 26.04 -23.36 -7.55
N GLY A 85 26.53 -24.15 -8.51
CA GLY A 85 26.38 -25.61 -8.57
C GLY A 85 24.99 -26.13 -8.96
N TYR A 86 23.98 -25.27 -9.16
CA TYR A 86 22.60 -25.70 -9.47
C TYR A 86 22.32 -25.71 -10.98
N GLY A 87 22.24 -26.91 -11.56
CA GLY A 87 22.06 -27.09 -13.01
C GLY A 87 20.67 -26.72 -13.55
N LYS A 88 19.67 -26.46 -12.69
CA LYS A 88 18.30 -26.14 -13.10
C LYS A 88 17.70 -25.00 -12.28
N PRO A 89 18.09 -23.73 -12.57
CA PRO A 89 17.50 -22.57 -11.91
C PRO A 89 16.00 -22.49 -12.23
N SER A 90 15.19 -22.16 -11.22
CA SER A 90 13.75 -21.95 -11.39
C SER A 90 13.33 -20.59 -10.85
N PRO A 91 12.28 -19.94 -11.40
CA PRO A 91 11.78 -18.66 -10.89
C PRO A 91 11.39 -18.69 -9.40
N ARG A 92 11.10 -19.88 -8.85
CA ARG A 92 10.78 -20.08 -7.42
C ARG A 92 11.97 -19.82 -6.49
N MET A 93 13.19 -19.84 -7.02
CA MET A 93 14.41 -19.53 -6.27
C MET A 93 14.65 -18.02 -6.14
N GLN A 94 13.83 -17.17 -6.77
CA GLN A 94 13.94 -15.74 -6.64
C GLN A 94 13.60 -15.29 -5.21
N TYR A 95 14.46 -14.44 -4.64
CA TYR A 95 14.18 -13.82 -3.35
C TYR A 95 12.84 -13.10 -3.36
N THR A 96 11.99 -13.44 -2.39
CA THR A 96 10.70 -12.78 -2.17
C THR A 96 10.91 -11.46 -1.42
N GLY A 97 9.89 -10.60 -1.44
CA GLY A 97 9.92 -9.35 -0.66
C GLY A 97 10.14 -9.59 0.84
N SER A 98 9.61 -10.69 1.38
CA SER A 98 9.84 -11.09 2.78
C SER A 98 11.30 -11.44 3.07
N ALA A 99 11.98 -12.13 2.15
CA ALA A 99 13.40 -12.45 2.29
C ALA A 99 14.28 -11.18 2.21
N TYR A 100 13.92 -10.22 1.34
CA TYR A 100 14.62 -8.94 1.20
C TYR A 100 14.61 -8.13 2.49
N ILE A 101 13.46 -8.04 3.16
CA ILE A 101 13.34 -7.28 4.43
C ILE A 101 13.77 -8.08 5.66
N ASN A 102 14.20 -9.34 5.51
CA ASN A 102 14.47 -10.21 6.65
C ASN A 102 15.53 -9.63 7.62
N PRO A 103 16.67 -9.06 7.17
CA PRO A 103 17.65 -8.44 8.07
C PRO A 103 17.05 -7.26 8.85
N LEU A 104 16.29 -6.38 8.18
CA LEU A 104 15.61 -5.27 8.84
C LEU A 104 14.59 -5.79 9.86
N GLY A 105 13.87 -6.84 9.47
CA GLY A 105 12.88 -7.45 10.33
C GLY A 105 13.42 -8.32 11.44
N TYR A 106 14.75 -8.52 11.51
CA TYR A 106 15.41 -9.02 12.71
C TYR A 106 15.48 -7.93 13.79
N PHE A 107 15.79 -6.68 13.41
CA PHE A 107 15.85 -5.55 14.33
C PHE A 107 14.46 -5.08 14.76
N LEU A 108 13.49 -5.12 13.85
CA LEU A 108 12.10 -4.71 14.10
C LEU A 108 11.21 -5.83 14.65
N LYS A 109 11.79 -6.92 15.18
CA LYS A 109 11.03 -8.04 15.77
C LYS A 109 9.96 -7.63 16.80
N PRO A 110 10.22 -6.68 17.74
CA PRO A 110 9.19 -6.29 18.71
C PRO A 110 7.94 -5.68 18.07
N PHE A 111 8.10 -5.09 16.89
CA PHE A 111 7.03 -4.41 16.14
C PHE A 111 6.43 -5.29 15.04
N MET A 112 6.93 -6.51 14.83
CA MET A 112 6.42 -7.42 13.81
C MET A 112 6.01 -8.77 14.39
N HIS A 113 4.75 -9.14 14.15
CA HIS A 113 4.25 -10.46 14.47
C HIS A 113 4.62 -11.44 13.36
N LYS A 114 5.84 -11.98 13.43
CA LYS A 114 6.29 -13.00 12.50
C LYS A 114 5.96 -14.39 13.03
N THR A 115 5.24 -15.18 12.23
CA THR A 115 5.03 -16.60 12.50
C THR A 115 5.70 -17.40 11.39
N SER A 116 6.56 -18.35 11.77
CA SER A 116 7.24 -19.22 10.81
C SER A 116 6.95 -20.68 11.13
N ASP A 117 6.54 -21.43 10.11
CA ASP A 117 6.50 -22.88 10.13
C ASP A 117 7.77 -23.42 9.47
N LYS A 118 8.52 -24.23 10.23
CA LYS A 118 9.83 -24.76 9.86
C LYS A 118 9.78 -26.27 9.99
N GLN A 119 9.87 -26.98 8.86
CA GLN A 119 10.06 -28.42 8.89
C GLN A 119 11.50 -28.75 9.35
N VAL A 120 11.65 -29.67 10.30
CA VAL A 120 12.97 -30.18 10.71
C VAL A 120 13.55 -30.98 9.54
N VAL A 121 14.78 -30.66 9.16
CA VAL A 121 15.47 -31.27 8.02
C VAL A 121 16.48 -32.28 8.53
N GLU A 122 16.39 -33.53 8.08
CA GLU A 122 17.36 -34.59 8.38
C GLU A 122 18.27 -34.85 7.17
N GLY A 123 19.60 -34.89 7.42
CA GLY A 123 20.61 -35.13 6.40
C GLY A 123 20.97 -33.90 5.55
N TYR A 124 21.97 -34.07 4.67
CA TYR A 124 22.50 -32.98 3.84
C TYR A 124 21.68 -32.72 2.57
N PHE A 125 20.94 -33.73 2.07
CA PHE A 125 20.17 -33.66 0.83
C PHE A 125 18.73 -34.15 1.07
N PRO A 126 17.89 -33.36 1.75
CA PRO A 126 16.52 -33.75 2.02
C PRO A 126 15.70 -33.82 0.73
N THR A 127 14.86 -34.84 0.60
CA THR A 127 13.97 -35.01 -0.55
C THR A 127 12.91 -33.90 -0.62
N ARG A 128 12.50 -33.34 0.53
CA ARG A 128 11.53 -32.24 0.64
C ARG A 128 11.88 -31.35 1.83
N MET A 129 11.81 -30.04 1.61
CA MET A 129 11.89 -29.02 2.66
C MET A 129 10.81 -27.99 2.39
N GLU A 130 9.99 -27.71 3.40
CA GLU A 130 9.01 -26.63 3.34
C GLU A 130 9.28 -25.61 4.45
N TYR A 131 9.29 -24.35 4.05
CA TYR A 131 9.40 -23.20 4.93
C TYR A 131 8.28 -22.23 4.59
N HIS A 132 7.47 -21.90 5.58
CA HIS A 132 6.41 -20.91 5.42
C HIS A 132 6.58 -19.82 6.48
N GLU A 133 6.61 -18.56 6.03
CA GLU A 133 6.72 -17.41 6.92
C GLU A 133 5.61 -16.42 6.59
N GLU A 134 4.80 -16.09 7.59
CA GLU A 134 3.71 -15.14 7.51
C GLU A 134 4.02 -13.96 8.44
N VAL A 135 3.99 -12.75 7.89
CA VAL A 135 4.02 -11.52 8.69
C VAL A 135 2.59 -11.10 8.93
N ARG A 136 2.17 -11.10 10.19
CA ARG A 136 0.82 -10.73 10.59
C ARG A 136 0.81 -9.30 11.13
N ASP A 137 -0.26 -8.58 10.83
CA ASP A 137 -0.49 -7.26 11.41
C ASP A 137 -1.11 -7.41 12.82
N TYR A 138 -0.48 -6.78 13.82
CA TYR A 138 -0.98 -6.73 15.19
C TYR A 138 -2.32 -6.00 15.28
N LEU A 139 -2.53 -4.94 14.49
CA LEU A 139 -3.77 -4.17 14.51
C LEU A 139 -4.92 -4.99 13.95
N ASP A 140 -4.69 -5.65 12.82
CA ASP A 140 -5.71 -6.47 12.16
C ASP A 140 -6.14 -7.66 13.03
N LYS A 141 -5.19 -8.53 13.40
CA LYS A 141 -5.49 -9.74 14.19
C LYS A 141 -5.75 -9.46 15.68
N GLY A 142 -5.33 -8.32 16.19
CA GLY A 142 -5.50 -7.93 17.59
C GLY A 142 -6.73 -7.07 17.83
N ILE A 143 -6.78 -5.87 17.26
CA ILE A 143 -7.83 -4.89 17.59
C ILE A 143 -9.02 -5.01 16.64
N ILE A 144 -8.77 -5.00 15.32
CA ILE A 144 -9.83 -4.92 14.31
C ILE A 144 -10.70 -6.17 14.33
N THR A 145 -10.10 -7.35 14.21
CA THR A 145 -10.85 -8.61 14.22
C THR A 145 -11.61 -8.85 15.52
N ASN A 146 -11.04 -8.49 16.68
CA ASN A 146 -11.72 -8.62 17.96
C ASN A 146 -12.87 -7.61 18.11
N LEU A 147 -12.68 -6.36 17.69
CA LEU A 147 -13.74 -5.35 17.65
C LEU A 147 -14.88 -5.77 16.71
N CYS A 148 -14.56 -6.27 15.52
CA CYS A 148 -15.54 -6.81 14.60
C CYS A 148 -16.30 -8.00 15.19
N LYS A 149 -15.63 -8.90 15.93
CA LYS A 149 -16.30 -10.01 16.63
C LYS A 149 -17.22 -9.50 17.74
N ALA A 150 -16.79 -8.52 18.52
CA ALA A 150 -17.59 -7.91 19.59
C ALA A 150 -18.84 -7.24 19.01
N ILE A 151 -18.68 -6.43 17.96
CA ILE A 151 -19.80 -5.79 17.24
C ILE A 151 -20.75 -6.86 16.68
N ARG A 152 -20.24 -7.89 16.01
CA ARG A 152 -21.07 -9.00 15.50
C ARG A 152 -21.82 -9.71 16.63
N SER A 153 -21.18 -9.92 17.78
CA SER A 153 -21.84 -10.52 18.95
C SER A 153 -22.95 -9.62 19.49
N LEU A 154 -22.74 -8.30 19.51
CA LEU A 154 -23.76 -7.34 19.91
C LEU A 154 -24.96 -7.42 18.96
N PHE A 155 -24.72 -7.40 17.65
CA PHE A 155 -25.79 -7.49 16.63
C PHE A 155 -26.53 -8.83 16.67
N LYS A 156 -25.86 -9.95 17.01
CA LYS A 156 -26.53 -11.24 17.21
C LYS A 156 -27.61 -11.22 18.30
N TYR A 157 -27.50 -10.35 19.31
CA TYR A 157 -28.59 -10.18 20.29
C TYR A 157 -29.83 -9.53 19.67
N PHE A 158 -29.66 -8.69 18.64
CA PHE A 158 -30.74 -8.02 17.92
C PHE A 158 -31.29 -8.83 16.73
N ASP A 159 -30.59 -9.89 16.29
CA ASP A 159 -31.08 -10.79 15.23
C ASP A 159 -32.46 -11.37 15.56
N GLY A 160 -32.74 -11.60 16.86
CA GLY A 160 -34.03 -12.09 17.34
C GLY A 160 -35.18 -11.08 17.30
N ILE A 161 -34.99 -9.83 16.88
CA ILE A 161 -36.10 -8.85 16.75
C ILE A 161 -36.90 -9.11 15.46
N HIS A 162 -36.26 -9.63 14.41
CA HIS A 162 -36.90 -9.92 13.12
C HIS A 162 -37.48 -11.35 13.07
N ASN A 163 -38.33 -11.71 14.04
CA ASN A 163 -38.90 -13.06 14.15
C ASN A 163 -40.00 -13.40 13.13
N GLY A 164 -40.31 -12.51 12.18
CA GLY A 164 -41.35 -12.72 11.16
C GLY A 164 -42.79 -12.80 11.69
N LYS A 165 -43.00 -12.70 13.00
CA LYS A 165 -44.31 -12.77 13.66
C LYS A 165 -44.88 -11.37 13.85
N THR A 166 -46.00 -11.08 13.19
CA THR A 166 -46.69 -9.79 13.25
C THR A 166 -47.02 -9.36 14.69
N ASN A 167 -47.42 -10.31 15.54
CA ASN A 167 -47.79 -10.05 16.93
C ASN A 167 -46.65 -9.43 17.74
N SER A 168 -45.41 -9.88 17.52
CA SER A 168 -44.23 -9.34 18.23
C SER A 168 -43.97 -7.88 17.88
N TYR A 169 -44.15 -7.49 16.61
CA TYR A 169 -44.00 -6.10 16.18
C TYR A 169 -45.07 -5.18 16.79
N ILE A 170 -46.32 -5.65 16.87
CA ILE A 170 -47.41 -4.89 17.51
C ILE A 170 -47.09 -4.67 19.00
N THR A 171 -46.57 -5.69 19.70
CA THR A 171 -46.17 -5.54 21.11
C THR A 171 -45.02 -4.55 21.28
N TYR A 172 -43.98 -4.61 20.43
CA TYR A 172 -42.87 -3.64 20.47
C TYR A 172 -43.33 -2.22 20.21
N LEU A 173 -44.25 -2.01 19.25
CA LEU A 173 -44.84 -0.71 18.95
C LEU A 173 -45.61 -0.15 20.16
N LEU A 174 -46.46 -0.97 20.78
CA LEU A 174 -47.24 -0.57 21.96
C LEU A 174 -46.31 -0.18 23.13
N LEU A 175 -45.25 -0.96 23.36
CA LEU A 175 -44.30 -0.72 24.44
C LEU A 175 -43.49 0.55 24.20
N ALA A 176 -43.09 0.81 22.95
CA ALA A 176 -42.44 2.07 22.54
C ALA A 176 -43.38 3.27 22.77
N LEU A 177 -44.66 3.17 22.38
CA LEU A 177 -45.68 4.21 22.60
C LEU A 177 -45.88 4.51 24.09
N LEU A 178 -46.02 3.48 24.92
CA LEU A 178 -46.15 3.64 26.37
C LEU A 178 -44.89 4.27 26.98
N SER A 179 -43.69 3.84 26.55
CA SER A 179 -42.43 4.40 27.05
C SER A 179 -42.29 5.89 26.69
N MET A 180 -42.68 6.29 25.47
CA MET A 180 -42.71 7.69 25.04
C MET A 180 -43.75 8.50 25.80
N LEU A 181 -44.94 7.92 26.03
CA LEU A 181 -46.00 8.59 26.80
C LEU A 181 -45.55 8.85 28.24
N ILE A 182 -44.93 7.86 28.89
CA ILE A 182 -44.35 7.99 30.23
C ILE A 182 -43.21 9.01 30.24
N TRP A 183 -42.34 9.00 29.23
CA TRP A 183 -41.28 10.00 29.10
C TRP A 183 -41.86 11.41 29.03
N VAL A 184 -42.84 11.66 28.15
CA VAL A 184 -43.44 12.98 27.94
C VAL A 184 -44.19 13.46 29.19
N LEU A 185 -44.98 12.60 29.84
CA LEU A 185 -45.70 12.96 31.06
C LEU A 185 -44.80 13.05 32.30
N GLY A 186 -43.75 12.23 32.37
CA GLY A 186 -42.81 12.17 33.49
C GLY A 186 -41.72 13.24 33.45
N VAL A 187 -41.36 13.75 32.27
CA VAL A 187 -40.40 14.85 32.08
C VAL A 187 -41.08 16.23 32.06
N SER A 188 -42.42 16.28 31.99
CA SER A 188 -43.21 17.52 32.08
C SER A 188 -43.47 17.99 33.54
N ARG A 189 -42.60 17.68 34.49
CA ARG A 189 -42.54 18.32 35.81
C ARG A 189 -41.22 19.05 35.99
#